data_AF-A0A2V3TZ87-F1
#
_entry.id   AF-A0A2V3TZ87-F1
#
_cell.length_a   1.000
_cell.length_b   1.000
_cell.length_c   1.000
_cell.angle_alpha   90.00
_cell.angle_beta   90.00
_cell.angle_gamma   90.00
#
_symmetry.space_group_name_H-M   'P 1'
#
loop_
_entity.id
_entity.type
_entity.pdbx_description
1 polymer ?
#
loop_
_entity_poly.entity_id
_entity_poly.type
_entity_poly.pdbx_seq_one_letter_code
_entity_poly.pdbx_strand_id
1 'polypeptide(L)'
;MTPTGQTVCLCMIVKNEAHVIRRCLASVRPIIDRWIVVDTGSSDGTQERVRAAMAGLPGEVIERPWRDFAQNRSEALALARGHGDYTLIIDADDELVLAPGYALPALSADSYTIDITYAGSAYRRPQLIRNALSWRYRGVLHEFLDCPEAVTQNHLPILMRIHHEGARSTDPTTYARDAAVLERALRTETDPLLVARYTFYLGQSYRDCGQFAEALEAYLRRAELGHWVEEVYVSLLQAGRMMERLGRPPDLILATYAQASAAVPGRAEAAHAASRLCRVLFRYAQGRSVAEPALGLPAPAEGLFVESWIYAYGLYDEFAVNAYWCGRHRECLDACLRALQGGQVPEAEHRRFLANMRFALDRLPPAP
;
A
#
# COMPACT_ATOMS: atom_id res chain seq x y z
N MET A 1 -6.22 9.59 -29.04
CA MET A 1 -5.04 8.94 -29.65
C MET A 1 -3.77 9.62 -29.17
N THR A 2 -2.70 8.85 -28.98
CA THR A 2 -1.36 9.38 -28.66
C THR A 2 -0.74 10.08 -29.89
N PRO A 3 0.38 10.82 -29.74
CA PRO A 3 1.11 11.40 -30.88
C PRO A 3 1.52 10.39 -31.96
N THR A 4 1.60 9.11 -31.61
CA THR A 4 1.93 7.98 -32.50
C THR A 4 0.69 7.23 -33.00
N GLY A 5 -0.52 7.76 -32.80
CA GLY A 5 -1.77 7.20 -33.31
C GLY A 5 -2.34 6.03 -32.50
N GLN A 6 -1.80 5.74 -31.32
CA GLN A 6 -2.29 4.63 -30.50
C GLN A 6 -3.58 5.02 -29.79
N THR A 7 -4.48 4.05 -29.67
CA THR A 7 -5.82 4.20 -29.11
C THR A 7 -5.92 3.59 -27.71
N VAL A 8 -6.71 4.22 -26.85
CA VAL A 8 -6.95 3.75 -25.47
C VAL A 8 -8.42 3.42 -25.25
N CYS A 9 -8.69 2.22 -24.76
CA CYS A 9 -10.01 1.78 -24.33
C CYS A 9 -10.13 1.88 -22.81
N LEU A 10 -11.15 2.55 -22.29
CA LEU A 10 -11.52 2.44 -20.87
C LEU A 10 -12.13 1.06 -20.60
N CYS A 11 -11.69 0.41 -19.53
CA CYS A 11 -12.27 -0.81 -18.98
C CYS A 11 -12.61 -0.62 -17.50
N MET A 12 -13.87 -0.89 -17.13
CA MET A 12 -14.35 -0.73 -15.76
C MET A 12 -15.44 -1.77 -15.47
N ILE A 13 -15.52 -2.24 -14.22
CA ILE A 13 -16.71 -2.92 -13.69
C ILE A 13 -17.46 -1.95 -12.77
N VAL A 14 -18.79 -1.97 -12.78
CA VAL A 14 -19.61 -1.09 -11.94
C VAL A 14 -20.76 -1.85 -11.28
N LYS A 15 -21.19 -1.36 -10.11
CA LYS A 15 -22.44 -1.77 -9.45
C LYS A 15 -22.93 -0.69 -8.49
N ASN A 16 -24.07 -0.08 -8.79
CA ASN A 16 -24.71 0.94 -7.96
C ASN A 16 -23.78 2.13 -7.62
N GLU A 17 -23.22 2.76 -8.64
CA GLU A 17 -22.27 3.87 -8.53
C GLU A 17 -22.83 5.19 -9.09
N ALA A 18 -24.16 5.32 -9.13
CA ALA A 18 -24.84 6.48 -9.71
C ALA A 18 -24.42 7.83 -9.09
N HIS A 19 -24.02 7.83 -7.82
CA HIS A 19 -23.63 9.01 -7.05
C HIS A 19 -22.21 9.50 -7.37
N VAL A 20 -21.30 8.63 -7.84
CA VAL A 20 -19.87 8.96 -8.04
C VAL A 20 -19.39 8.84 -9.49
N ILE A 21 -20.00 7.97 -10.29
CA ILE A 21 -19.47 7.56 -11.61
C ILE A 21 -19.19 8.72 -12.57
N ARG A 22 -19.97 9.80 -12.51
CA ARG A 22 -19.80 10.97 -13.39
C ARG A 22 -18.45 11.66 -13.20
N ARG A 23 -17.95 11.73 -11.95
CA ARG A 23 -16.64 12.32 -11.63
C ARG A 23 -15.52 11.50 -12.29
N CYS A 24 -15.55 10.18 -12.08
CA CYS A 24 -14.58 9.27 -12.67
C CYS A 24 -14.57 9.37 -14.21
N LEU A 25 -15.74 9.24 -14.85
CA LEU A 25 -15.84 9.28 -16.31
C LEU A 25 -15.38 10.61 -16.90
N ALA A 26 -15.71 11.73 -16.26
CA ALA A 26 -15.24 13.05 -16.70
C ALA A 26 -13.70 13.15 -16.64
N SER A 27 -13.06 12.53 -15.64
CA SER A 27 -11.62 12.58 -15.45
C SER A 27 -10.83 11.78 -16.51
N VAL A 28 -11.39 10.67 -17.00
CA VAL A 28 -10.72 9.80 -18.00
C VAL A 28 -11.07 10.16 -19.44
N ARG A 29 -12.22 10.81 -19.67
CA ARG A 29 -12.72 11.16 -21.01
C ARG A 29 -11.68 11.85 -21.91
N PRO A 30 -10.80 12.75 -21.44
CA PRO A 30 -9.82 13.42 -22.30
C PRO A 30 -8.76 12.50 -22.92
N ILE A 31 -8.52 11.31 -22.37
CA ILE A 31 -7.39 10.45 -22.73
C ILE A 31 -7.79 9.09 -23.30
N ILE A 32 -9.09 8.86 -23.52
CA ILE A 32 -9.62 7.60 -24.06
C ILE A 32 -10.29 7.83 -25.41
N ASP A 33 -10.22 6.81 -26.25
CA ASP A 33 -10.79 6.80 -27.61
C ASP A 33 -12.05 5.94 -27.69
N ARG A 34 -12.15 4.95 -26.79
CA ARG A 34 -13.27 4.02 -26.68
C ARG A 34 -13.49 3.63 -25.22
N TRP A 35 -14.64 3.04 -24.91
CA TRP A 35 -14.93 2.57 -23.56
C TRP A 35 -15.78 1.29 -23.56
N ILE A 36 -15.51 0.44 -22.57
CA ILE A 36 -16.30 -0.73 -22.22
C ILE A 36 -16.51 -0.68 -20.70
N VAL A 37 -17.78 -0.62 -20.29
CA VAL A 37 -18.16 -0.68 -18.87
C VAL A 37 -18.99 -1.93 -18.67
N VAL A 38 -18.56 -2.82 -17.77
CA VAL A 38 -19.30 -4.02 -17.41
C VAL A 38 -20.12 -3.74 -16.15
N ASP A 39 -21.43 -3.67 -16.32
CA ASP A 39 -22.36 -3.52 -15.20
C ASP A 39 -22.66 -4.89 -14.57
N THR A 40 -22.50 -4.99 -13.26
CA THR A 40 -22.63 -6.27 -12.52
C THR A 40 -23.96 -6.39 -11.75
N GLY A 41 -24.98 -5.67 -12.21
CA GLY A 41 -26.34 -5.69 -11.67
C GLY A 41 -26.67 -4.42 -10.88
N SER A 42 -26.45 -3.25 -11.46
CA SER A 42 -26.90 -1.96 -10.91
C SER A 42 -28.42 -1.82 -11.02
N SER A 43 -29.01 -1.17 -10.01
CA SER A 43 -30.45 -0.90 -9.91
C SER A 43 -30.76 0.57 -9.58
N ASP A 44 -29.75 1.44 -9.58
CA ASP A 44 -29.82 2.86 -9.18
C ASP A 44 -29.72 3.84 -10.37
N GLY A 45 -29.73 3.31 -11.59
CA GLY A 45 -29.55 4.05 -12.84
C GLY A 45 -28.10 4.40 -13.16
N THR A 46 -27.13 3.60 -12.68
CA THR A 46 -25.71 3.72 -13.05
C THR A 46 -25.52 3.60 -14.56
N GLN A 47 -26.19 2.64 -15.21
CA GLN A 47 -26.04 2.39 -16.64
C GLN A 47 -26.41 3.63 -17.49
N GLU A 48 -27.52 4.31 -17.19
CA GLU A 48 -27.95 5.52 -17.89
C GLU A 48 -26.96 6.66 -17.71
N ARG A 49 -26.41 6.83 -16.51
CA ARG A 49 -25.42 7.87 -16.21
C ARG A 49 -24.11 7.64 -16.95
N VAL A 50 -23.66 6.39 -17.06
CA VAL A 50 -22.49 6.02 -17.86
C VAL A 50 -22.71 6.39 -19.33
N ARG A 51 -23.83 5.95 -19.92
CA ARG A 51 -24.15 6.25 -21.33
C ARG A 51 -24.22 7.76 -21.59
N ALA A 52 -24.85 8.52 -20.70
CA ALA A 52 -24.95 9.97 -20.81
C ALA A 52 -23.57 10.66 -20.70
N ALA A 53 -22.75 10.26 -19.72
CA ALA A 53 -21.43 10.86 -19.51
C ALA A 53 -20.44 10.53 -20.63
N MET A 54 -20.62 9.40 -21.32
CA MET A 54 -19.76 8.92 -22.41
C MET A 54 -20.33 9.19 -23.80
N ALA A 55 -21.46 9.90 -23.90
CA ALA A 55 -22.09 10.25 -25.18
C ALA A 55 -21.09 10.91 -26.13
N GLY A 56 -21.09 10.49 -27.41
CA GLY A 56 -20.16 10.96 -28.44
C GLY A 56 -18.81 10.24 -28.50
N LEU A 57 -18.52 9.31 -27.58
CA LEU A 57 -17.41 8.37 -27.69
C LEU A 57 -17.93 6.96 -28.00
N PRO A 58 -17.31 6.22 -28.93
CA PRO A 58 -17.72 4.85 -29.21
C PRO A 58 -17.51 3.97 -27.98
N GLY A 59 -18.47 3.11 -27.68
CA GLY A 59 -18.42 2.23 -26.52
C GLY A 59 -19.80 1.78 -26.06
N GLU A 60 -19.83 0.91 -25.06
CA GLU A 60 -21.07 0.33 -24.57
C GLU A 60 -21.01 -0.09 -23.09
N VAL A 61 -22.20 -0.20 -22.50
CA VAL A 61 -22.40 -0.85 -21.20
C VAL A 61 -22.83 -2.29 -21.47
N ILE A 62 -22.11 -3.24 -20.89
CA ILE A 62 -22.37 -4.68 -21.03
C ILE A 62 -22.79 -5.23 -19.67
N GLU A 63 -23.97 -5.85 -19.61
CA GLU A 63 -24.46 -6.44 -18.37
C GLU A 63 -23.92 -7.87 -18.18
N ARG A 64 -23.41 -8.16 -16.98
CA ARG A 64 -22.95 -9.49 -16.57
C ARG A 64 -23.38 -9.79 -15.14
N PRO A 65 -23.67 -11.05 -14.79
CA PRO A 65 -23.88 -11.40 -13.40
C PRO A 65 -22.60 -11.20 -12.60
N TRP A 66 -22.74 -10.69 -11.38
CA TRP A 66 -21.64 -10.69 -10.41
C TRP A 66 -21.21 -12.14 -10.09
N ARG A 67 -19.90 -12.39 -10.13
CA ARG A 67 -19.25 -13.65 -9.72
C ARG A 67 -18.26 -13.37 -8.60
N ASP A 68 -17.19 -12.66 -8.94
CA ASP A 68 -16.15 -12.16 -8.03
C ASP A 68 -15.31 -11.08 -8.75
N PHE A 69 -14.48 -10.35 -8.00
CA PHE A 69 -13.69 -9.25 -8.54
C PHE A 69 -12.74 -9.69 -9.66
N ALA A 70 -12.01 -10.80 -9.50
CA ALA A 70 -11.03 -11.23 -10.49
C ALA A 70 -11.69 -11.73 -11.77
N GLN A 71 -12.77 -12.50 -11.68
CA GLN A 71 -13.52 -12.99 -12.83
C GLN A 71 -14.19 -11.85 -13.58
N ASN A 72 -14.93 -10.98 -12.90
CA ASN A 72 -15.63 -9.88 -13.55
C ASN A 72 -14.65 -8.86 -14.17
N ARG A 73 -13.53 -8.53 -13.49
CA ARG A 73 -12.50 -7.68 -14.09
C ARG A 73 -11.77 -8.35 -15.26
N SER A 74 -11.50 -9.66 -15.18
CA SER A 74 -10.91 -10.40 -16.31
C SER A 74 -11.84 -10.46 -17.52
N GLU A 75 -13.14 -10.65 -17.29
CA GLU A 75 -14.13 -10.61 -18.35
C GLU A 75 -14.22 -9.22 -18.98
N ALA A 76 -14.24 -8.16 -18.17
CA ALA A 76 -14.21 -6.78 -18.66
C ALA A 76 -12.95 -6.50 -19.51
N LEU A 77 -11.77 -6.96 -19.07
CA LEU A 77 -10.54 -6.86 -19.84
C LEU A 77 -10.59 -7.60 -21.16
N ALA A 78 -11.15 -8.80 -21.18
CA ALA A 78 -11.31 -9.58 -22.41
C ALA A 78 -12.21 -8.86 -23.42
N LEU A 79 -13.31 -8.26 -22.95
CA LEU A 79 -14.22 -7.46 -23.77
C LEU A 79 -13.53 -6.18 -24.29
N ALA A 80 -12.72 -5.51 -23.48
CA ALA A 80 -12.02 -4.27 -23.86
C ALA A 80 -10.82 -4.50 -24.81
N ARG A 81 -10.25 -5.69 -24.86
CA ARG A 81 -8.99 -5.97 -25.57
C ARG A 81 -9.02 -5.62 -27.05
N GLY A 82 -10.13 -5.91 -27.74
CA GLY A 82 -10.30 -5.65 -29.18
C GLY A 82 -10.61 -4.19 -29.53
N HIS A 83 -10.60 -3.29 -28.55
CA HIS A 83 -11.16 -1.95 -28.66
C HIS A 83 -10.14 -0.83 -28.48
N GLY A 84 -8.85 -1.16 -28.44
CA GLY A 84 -7.74 -0.20 -28.48
C GLY A 84 -6.38 -0.89 -28.45
N ASP A 85 -5.31 -0.13 -28.63
CA ASP A 85 -3.94 -0.62 -28.46
C ASP A 85 -3.60 -0.84 -26.97
N TYR A 86 -4.20 -0.02 -26.12
CA TYR A 86 -4.07 -0.08 -24.66
C TYR A 86 -5.45 -0.06 -23.99
N THR A 87 -5.51 -0.66 -22.80
CA THR A 87 -6.68 -0.58 -21.91
C THR A 87 -6.32 0.20 -20.65
N LEU A 88 -7.08 1.27 -20.36
CA LEU A 88 -7.06 2.00 -19.10
C LEU A 88 -8.04 1.36 -18.13
N ILE A 89 -7.59 1.03 -16.93
CA ILE A 89 -8.40 0.45 -15.85
C ILE A 89 -8.51 1.46 -14.71
N ILE A 90 -9.73 1.65 -14.21
CA ILE A 90 -10.01 2.54 -13.09
C ILE A 90 -11.33 2.10 -12.43
N ASP A 91 -11.42 2.28 -11.12
CA ASP A 91 -12.65 2.00 -10.37
C ASP A 91 -13.62 3.21 -10.45
N ALA A 92 -14.91 2.97 -10.23
CA ALA A 92 -15.97 3.96 -10.48
C ALA A 92 -15.92 5.20 -9.57
N ASP A 93 -15.30 5.10 -8.40
CA ASP A 93 -15.16 6.14 -7.40
C ASP A 93 -13.79 6.85 -7.43
N ASP A 94 -12.86 6.38 -8.26
CA ASP A 94 -11.54 6.97 -8.48
C ASP A 94 -11.58 8.16 -9.45
N GLU A 95 -10.58 9.04 -9.38
CA GLU A 95 -10.48 10.23 -10.21
C GLU A 95 -9.04 10.43 -10.73
N LEU A 96 -8.87 10.58 -12.05
CA LEU A 96 -7.59 11.04 -12.61
C LEU A 96 -7.45 12.56 -12.52
N VAL A 97 -6.32 13.01 -12.01
CA VAL A 97 -5.95 14.43 -11.94
C VAL A 97 -5.03 14.75 -13.10
N LEU A 98 -5.62 15.27 -14.17
CA LEU A 98 -4.90 15.63 -15.40
C LEU A 98 -4.67 17.14 -15.45
N ALA A 99 -3.49 17.54 -15.90
CA ALA A 99 -3.24 18.95 -16.24
C ALA A 99 -4.14 19.38 -17.41
N PRO A 100 -4.55 20.67 -17.49
CA PRO A 100 -5.29 21.18 -18.63
C PRO A 100 -4.56 20.89 -19.95
N GLY A 101 -5.26 20.27 -20.91
CA GLY A 101 -4.69 19.90 -22.21
C GLY A 101 -3.74 18.70 -22.17
N TYR A 102 -3.70 17.94 -21.08
CA TYR A 102 -2.88 16.73 -20.99
C TYR A 102 -3.22 15.75 -22.12
N ALA A 103 -2.18 15.27 -22.79
CA ALA A 103 -2.26 14.21 -23.78
C ALA A 103 -1.32 13.08 -23.37
N LEU A 104 -1.73 11.84 -23.61
CA LEU A 104 -0.86 10.70 -23.37
C LEU A 104 0.39 10.77 -24.26
N PRO A 105 1.57 10.39 -23.74
CA PRO A 105 2.79 10.33 -24.55
C PRO A 105 2.71 9.15 -25.54
N ALA A 106 3.71 9.04 -26.42
CA ALA A 106 3.90 7.83 -27.22
C ALA A 106 4.15 6.63 -26.29
N LEU A 107 3.41 5.54 -26.50
CA LEU A 107 3.46 4.37 -25.62
C LEU A 107 4.28 3.23 -26.24
N SER A 108 5.24 2.68 -25.50
CA SER A 108 6.08 1.54 -25.91
C SER A 108 6.17 0.39 -24.90
N ALA A 109 5.86 0.60 -23.62
CA ALA A 109 5.87 -0.46 -22.61
C ALA A 109 4.62 -1.35 -22.65
N ASP A 110 4.70 -2.52 -22.02
CA ASP A 110 3.60 -3.48 -21.87
C ASP A 110 2.60 -3.05 -20.80
N SER A 111 3.08 -2.33 -19.79
CA SER A 111 2.24 -1.71 -18.77
C SER A 111 2.79 -0.35 -18.34
N TYR A 112 1.90 0.50 -17.83
CA TYR A 112 2.25 1.75 -17.16
C TYR A 112 1.62 1.83 -15.79
N THR A 113 2.46 2.14 -14.81
CA THR A 113 2.02 2.54 -13.48
C THR A 113 1.64 4.02 -13.47
N ILE A 114 0.67 4.38 -12.63
CA ILE A 114 0.34 5.77 -12.30
C ILE A 114 0.51 5.99 -10.80
N ASP A 115 0.70 7.24 -10.40
CA ASP A 115 0.78 7.61 -8.99
C ASP A 115 -0.63 7.64 -8.39
N ILE A 116 -0.79 7.03 -7.21
CA ILE A 116 -2.06 6.94 -6.50
C ILE A 116 -1.88 7.61 -5.14
N THR A 117 -2.83 8.47 -4.77
CA THR A 117 -2.95 9.00 -3.41
C THR A 117 -4.23 8.52 -2.74
N TYR A 118 -4.09 7.99 -1.53
CA TYR A 118 -5.21 7.53 -0.72
C TYR A 118 -4.92 7.76 0.76
N ALA A 119 -5.81 8.48 1.47
CA ALA A 119 -5.73 8.72 2.92
C ALA A 119 -4.32 9.16 3.41
N GLY A 120 -3.66 10.05 2.67
CA GLY A 120 -2.31 10.54 2.98
C GLY A 120 -1.16 9.61 2.60
N SER A 121 -1.44 8.40 2.09
CA SER A 121 -0.47 7.48 1.51
C SER A 121 -0.35 7.66 0.00
N ALA A 122 0.84 7.40 -0.54
CA ALA A 122 1.10 7.41 -1.98
C ALA A 122 1.75 6.09 -2.42
N TYR A 123 1.30 5.53 -3.53
CA TYR A 123 1.87 4.32 -4.12
C TYR A 123 1.62 4.29 -5.64
N ARG A 124 2.21 3.31 -6.33
CA ARG A 124 2.04 3.14 -7.78
C ARG A 124 1.34 1.83 -8.10
N ARG A 125 0.45 1.84 -9.09
CA ARG A 125 -0.23 0.63 -9.59
C ARG A 125 -0.32 0.65 -11.11
N PRO A 126 -0.14 -0.48 -11.80
CA PRO A 126 -0.40 -0.59 -13.22
C PRO A 126 -1.88 -0.26 -13.50
N GLN A 127 -2.13 0.73 -14.35
CA GLN A 127 -3.49 1.14 -14.72
C GLN A 127 -3.68 1.28 -16.23
N LEU A 128 -2.60 1.24 -17.02
CA LEU A 128 -2.67 1.21 -18.48
C LEU A 128 -1.86 0.02 -18.98
N ILE A 129 -2.50 -0.88 -19.73
CA ILE A 129 -1.92 -2.15 -20.18
C ILE A 129 -2.03 -2.33 -21.69
N ARG A 130 -1.03 -2.96 -22.30
CA ARG A 130 -0.99 -3.24 -23.74
C ARG A 130 -1.92 -4.40 -24.09
N ASN A 131 -2.88 -4.17 -24.99
CA ASN A 131 -3.90 -5.15 -25.38
C ASN A 131 -3.37 -6.30 -26.25
N ALA A 132 -2.18 -6.17 -26.82
CA ALA A 132 -1.50 -7.25 -27.54
C ALA A 132 -1.13 -8.45 -26.63
N LEU A 133 -1.15 -8.27 -25.31
CA LEU A 133 -0.80 -9.30 -24.33
C LEU A 133 -2.01 -9.81 -23.56
N SER A 134 -1.87 -10.99 -22.96
CA SER A 134 -2.97 -11.73 -22.33
C SER A 134 -3.19 -11.42 -20.85
N TRP A 135 -3.33 -10.13 -20.54
CA TRP A 135 -3.65 -9.65 -19.19
C TRP A 135 -4.95 -10.24 -18.65
N ARG A 136 -4.94 -10.63 -17.38
CA ARG A 136 -6.10 -11.06 -16.59
C ARG A 136 -5.91 -10.69 -15.12
N TYR A 137 -6.99 -10.62 -14.37
CA TYR A 137 -6.93 -10.50 -12.92
C TYR A 137 -6.87 -11.87 -12.25
N ARG A 138 -6.10 -11.97 -11.16
CA ARG A 138 -6.00 -13.18 -10.33
C ARG A 138 -6.12 -12.82 -8.86
N GLY A 139 -6.72 -13.73 -8.08
CA GLY A 139 -6.91 -13.57 -6.64
C GLY A 139 -8.39 -13.51 -6.26
N VAL A 140 -8.79 -14.22 -5.20
CA VAL A 140 -10.18 -14.15 -4.69
C VAL A 140 -10.49 -12.82 -4.00
N LEU A 141 -9.45 -12.17 -3.45
CA LEU A 141 -9.45 -10.85 -2.83
C LEU A 141 -8.07 -10.23 -3.02
N HIS A 142 -8.01 -8.90 -3.04
CA HIS A 142 -6.80 -8.14 -3.40
C HIS A 142 -6.20 -8.62 -4.73
N GLU A 143 -7.09 -8.80 -5.70
CA GLU A 143 -6.77 -9.24 -7.04
C GLU A 143 -5.76 -8.32 -7.73
N PHE A 144 -4.92 -8.91 -8.57
CA PHE A 144 -3.86 -8.20 -9.25
C PHE A 144 -3.83 -8.58 -10.73
N LEU A 145 -3.34 -7.65 -11.55
CA LEU A 145 -3.06 -7.90 -12.97
C LEU A 145 -1.91 -8.89 -13.11
N ASP A 146 -2.17 -9.96 -13.85
CA ASP A 146 -1.19 -10.98 -14.22
C ASP A 146 -1.09 -11.08 -15.73
N CYS A 147 0.15 -11.10 -16.22
CA CYS A 147 0.50 -11.35 -17.61
C CYS A 147 1.94 -11.86 -17.65
N PRO A 148 2.14 -13.19 -17.69
CA PRO A 148 3.47 -13.79 -17.74
C PRO A 148 4.32 -13.35 -18.94
N GLU A 149 3.68 -12.89 -20.03
CA GLU A 149 4.34 -12.40 -21.24
C GLU A 149 4.83 -10.95 -21.15
N ALA A 150 4.35 -10.18 -20.16
CA ALA A 150 4.73 -8.78 -20.01
C ALA A 150 6.14 -8.66 -19.43
N VAL A 151 7.00 -7.89 -20.10
CA VAL A 151 8.42 -7.73 -19.72
C VAL A 151 8.74 -6.29 -19.36
N THR A 152 8.05 -5.33 -19.98
CA THR A 152 8.35 -3.91 -19.82
C THR A 152 7.28 -3.17 -19.02
N GLN A 153 7.72 -2.36 -18.07
CA GLN A 153 6.86 -1.46 -17.31
C GLN A 153 7.49 -0.08 -17.25
N ASN A 154 6.68 0.93 -17.56
CA ASN A 154 7.05 2.33 -17.43
C ASN A 154 6.13 3.02 -16.41
N HIS A 155 6.43 4.30 -16.13
CA HIS A 155 5.63 5.16 -15.27
C HIS A 155 5.01 6.27 -16.12
N LEU A 156 3.73 6.55 -15.89
CA LEU A 156 3.06 7.76 -16.37
C LEU A 156 2.87 8.69 -15.16
N PRO A 157 3.35 9.94 -15.21
CA PRO A 157 3.21 10.92 -14.13
C PRO A 157 1.79 11.49 -14.08
N ILE A 158 0.80 10.61 -14.00
CA ILE A 158 -0.61 10.90 -13.80
C ILE A 158 -0.90 10.58 -12.33
N LEU A 159 -1.58 11.49 -11.65
CA LEU A 159 -2.08 11.25 -10.31
C LEU A 159 -3.52 10.72 -10.38
N MET A 160 -3.79 9.65 -9.65
CA MET A 160 -5.13 9.16 -9.36
C MET A 160 -5.46 9.36 -7.87
N ARG A 161 -6.60 9.97 -7.59
CA ARG A 161 -7.13 10.11 -6.23
C ARG A 161 -8.18 9.04 -5.97
N ILE A 162 -7.98 8.28 -4.90
CA ILE A 162 -8.96 7.32 -4.41
C ILE A 162 -9.81 8.02 -3.35
N HIS A 163 -11.12 8.05 -3.56
CA HIS A 163 -12.08 8.67 -2.64
C HIS A 163 -12.67 7.66 -1.63
N HIS A 164 -12.67 6.36 -1.96
CA HIS A 164 -13.15 5.25 -1.12
C HIS A 164 -14.59 5.47 -0.62
N GLU A 165 -15.44 5.96 -1.52
CA GLU A 165 -16.86 6.29 -1.30
C GLU A 165 -17.80 5.17 -1.79
N GLY A 166 -17.23 4.04 -2.24
CA GLY A 166 -17.98 2.88 -2.72
C GLY A 166 -18.75 2.14 -1.61
N ALA A 167 -19.78 1.40 -2.00
CA ALA A 167 -20.73 0.76 -1.09
C ALA A 167 -20.11 -0.23 -0.06
N ARG A 168 -18.93 -0.76 -0.33
CA ARG A 168 -18.21 -1.70 0.57
C ARG A 168 -17.53 -1.00 1.75
N SER A 169 -17.20 0.28 1.62
CA SER A 169 -16.41 1.05 2.59
C SER A 169 -17.07 1.22 3.96
N THR A 170 -18.40 1.12 4.02
CA THR A 170 -19.20 1.42 5.21
C THR A 170 -19.58 0.19 6.04
N ASP A 171 -19.24 -1.03 5.61
CA ASP A 171 -19.63 -2.26 6.32
C ASP A 171 -18.58 -2.66 7.37
N PRO A 172 -18.93 -2.65 8.68
CA PRO A 172 -18.00 -2.97 9.76
C PRO A 172 -17.58 -4.45 9.79
N THR A 173 -18.28 -5.32 9.07
CA THR A 173 -17.99 -6.76 9.00
C THR A 173 -17.10 -7.14 7.82
N THR A 174 -16.67 -6.18 7.01
CA THR A 174 -15.89 -6.39 5.78
C THR A 174 -14.66 -7.27 6.03
N TYR A 175 -13.81 -6.92 6.99
CA TYR A 175 -12.56 -7.65 7.26
C TYR A 175 -12.81 -9.08 7.78
N ALA A 176 -13.86 -9.30 8.58
CA ALA A 176 -14.22 -10.64 9.04
C ALA A 176 -14.69 -11.53 7.87
N ARG A 177 -15.44 -10.98 6.91
CA ARG A 177 -15.82 -11.70 5.69
C ARG A 177 -14.62 -11.95 4.79
N ASP A 178 -13.70 -11.00 4.70
CA ASP A 178 -12.48 -11.14 3.90
C ASP A 178 -11.59 -12.26 4.42
N ALA A 179 -11.41 -12.36 5.74
CA ALA A 179 -10.75 -13.49 6.38
C ALA A 179 -11.42 -14.82 5.98
N ALA A 180 -12.74 -14.94 6.10
CA ALA A 180 -13.47 -16.16 5.77
C ALA A 180 -13.37 -16.57 4.28
N VAL A 181 -13.28 -15.59 3.36
CA VAL A 181 -13.04 -15.84 1.93
C VAL A 181 -11.64 -16.40 1.71
N LEU A 182 -10.62 -15.78 2.33
CA LEU A 182 -9.22 -16.19 2.20
C LEU A 182 -8.96 -17.57 2.83
N GLU A 183 -9.52 -17.85 4.01
CA GLU A 183 -9.50 -19.19 4.62
C GLU A 183 -10.08 -20.25 3.69
N ARG A 184 -11.20 -19.94 3.02
CA ARG A 184 -11.84 -20.86 2.08
C ARG A 184 -10.97 -21.12 0.87
N ALA A 185 -10.36 -20.08 0.30
CA ALA A 185 -9.47 -20.22 -0.84
C ALA A 185 -8.21 -21.04 -0.49
N LEU A 186 -7.60 -20.77 0.67
CA LEU A 186 -6.40 -21.47 1.14
C LEU A 186 -6.59 -22.98 1.36
N ARG A 187 -7.82 -23.48 1.53
CA ARG A 187 -8.09 -24.92 1.67
C ARG A 187 -7.83 -25.71 0.38
N THR A 188 -7.91 -25.06 -0.78
CA THR A 188 -7.82 -25.72 -2.09
C THR A 188 -6.79 -25.08 -3.02
N GLU A 189 -6.29 -23.89 -2.69
CA GLU A 189 -5.27 -23.21 -3.48
C GLU A 189 -3.96 -23.98 -3.49
N THR A 190 -3.37 -24.10 -4.67
CA THR A 190 -2.11 -24.85 -4.89
C THR A 190 -1.04 -24.01 -5.55
N ASP A 191 -1.38 -22.84 -6.09
CA ASP A 191 -0.38 -21.91 -6.63
C ASP A 191 0.41 -21.27 -5.46
N PRO A 192 1.74 -21.47 -5.39
CA PRO A 192 2.56 -20.95 -4.30
C PRO A 192 2.48 -19.44 -4.11
N LEU A 193 2.40 -18.67 -5.21
CA LEU A 193 2.28 -17.22 -5.16
C LEU A 193 0.93 -16.81 -4.55
N LEU A 194 -0.16 -17.47 -4.93
CA LEU A 194 -1.48 -17.19 -4.37
C LEU A 194 -1.58 -17.63 -2.91
N VAL A 195 -1.01 -18.79 -2.54
CA VAL A 195 -0.93 -19.21 -1.13
C VAL A 195 -0.19 -18.15 -0.30
N ALA A 196 0.94 -17.65 -0.78
CA ALA A 196 1.67 -16.58 -0.11
C ALA A 196 0.83 -15.31 0.00
N ARG A 197 0.28 -14.79 -1.10
CA ARG A 197 -0.54 -13.56 -1.08
C ARG A 197 -1.78 -13.69 -0.20
N TYR A 198 -2.53 -14.79 -0.31
CA TYR A 198 -3.71 -15.01 0.52
C TYR A 198 -3.37 -15.09 2.00
N THR A 199 -2.26 -15.74 2.37
CA THR A 199 -1.81 -15.82 3.77
C THR A 199 -1.44 -14.43 4.31
N PHE A 200 -0.83 -13.57 3.48
CA PHE A 200 -0.55 -12.17 3.87
C PHE A 200 -1.84 -11.40 4.16
N TYR A 201 -2.78 -11.39 3.21
CA TYR A 201 -4.05 -10.65 3.37
C TYR A 201 -4.97 -11.26 4.44
N LEU A 202 -4.82 -12.56 4.74
CA LEU A 202 -5.53 -13.19 5.85
C LEU A 202 -5.03 -12.60 7.18
N GLY A 203 -3.72 -12.46 7.36
CA GLY A 203 -3.13 -11.78 8.52
C GLY A 203 -3.57 -10.32 8.66
N GLN A 204 -3.69 -9.60 7.54
CA GLN A 204 -4.23 -8.23 7.53
C GLN A 204 -5.70 -8.21 7.97
N SER A 205 -6.52 -9.07 7.39
CA SER A 205 -7.96 -9.17 7.67
C SER A 205 -8.23 -9.52 9.14
N TYR A 206 -7.52 -10.51 9.69
CA TYR A 206 -7.62 -10.86 11.11
C TYR A 206 -7.19 -9.72 12.03
N ARG A 207 -6.09 -9.03 11.70
CA ARG A 207 -5.65 -7.87 12.49
C ARG A 207 -6.73 -6.80 12.51
N ASP A 208 -7.30 -6.49 11.36
CA ASP A 208 -8.23 -5.38 11.18
C ASP A 208 -9.63 -5.70 11.73
N CYS A 209 -9.99 -6.97 11.88
CA CYS A 209 -11.19 -7.40 12.62
C CYS A 209 -10.94 -7.69 14.12
N GLY A 210 -9.72 -7.50 14.62
CA GLY A 210 -9.37 -7.65 16.04
C GLY A 210 -8.99 -9.07 16.49
N GLN A 211 -8.91 -10.04 15.57
CA GLN A 211 -8.48 -11.42 15.83
C GLN A 211 -6.95 -11.53 15.84
N PHE A 212 -6.33 -10.99 16.90
CA PHE A 212 -4.87 -10.82 16.94
C PHE A 212 -4.07 -12.13 17.03
N ALA A 213 -4.64 -13.19 17.60
CA ALA A 213 -3.95 -14.48 17.70
C ALA A 213 -3.85 -15.16 16.33
N GLU A 214 -4.95 -15.17 15.60
CA GLU A 214 -5.07 -15.68 14.24
C GLU A 214 -4.23 -14.84 13.26
N ALA A 215 -4.23 -13.51 13.43
CA ALA A 215 -3.35 -12.62 12.68
C ALA A 215 -1.87 -12.98 12.89
N LEU A 216 -1.44 -13.22 14.14
CA LEU A 216 -0.07 -13.60 14.44
C LEU A 216 0.32 -14.91 13.74
N GLU A 217 -0.53 -15.94 13.81
CA GLU A 217 -0.28 -17.22 13.13
C GLU A 217 -0.15 -17.04 11.62
N ALA A 218 -1.07 -16.30 11.00
CA ALA A 218 -1.03 -16.02 9.57
C ALA A 218 0.24 -15.25 9.16
N TYR A 219 0.66 -14.24 9.94
CA TYR A 219 1.87 -13.48 9.63
C TYR A 219 3.15 -14.31 9.75
N LEU A 220 3.29 -15.10 10.82
CA LEU A 220 4.44 -16.01 10.97
C LEU A 220 4.48 -17.02 9.82
N ARG A 221 3.33 -17.61 9.47
CA ARG A 221 3.24 -18.52 8.32
C ARG A 221 3.61 -17.81 7.02
N ARG A 222 3.13 -16.59 6.79
CA ARG A 222 3.46 -15.82 5.58
C ARG A 222 4.96 -15.60 5.46
N ALA A 223 5.66 -15.31 6.55
CA ALA A 223 7.10 -15.05 6.53
C ALA A 223 7.92 -16.25 6.02
N GLU A 224 7.42 -17.47 6.19
CA GLU A 224 8.08 -18.71 5.73
C GLU A 224 7.86 -19.01 4.25
N LEU A 225 6.88 -18.39 3.60
CA LEU A 225 6.48 -18.72 2.23
C LEU A 225 7.34 -18.05 1.14
N GLY A 226 8.27 -17.16 1.49
CA GLY A 226 9.14 -16.48 0.53
C GLY A 226 8.41 -15.49 -0.38
N HIS A 227 8.70 -15.52 -1.69
CA HIS A 227 8.22 -14.57 -2.70
C HIS A 227 8.66 -13.12 -2.43
N TRP A 228 7.75 -12.15 -2.52
CA TRP A 228 8.09 -10.74 -2.39
C TRP A 228 8.56 -10.42 -0.96
N VAL A 229 9.80 -9.95 -0.83
CA VAL A 229 10.46 -9.74 0.46
C VAL A 229 9.80 -8.67 1.32
N GLU A 230 9.15 -7.67 0.69
CA GLU A 230 8.42 -6.62 1.42
C GLU A 230 7.21 -7.18 2.18
N GLU A 231 6.49 -8.17 1.63
CA GLU A 231 5.42 -8.85 2.35
C GLU A 231 5.97 -9.70 3.51
N VAL A 232 7.14 -10.32 3.34
CA VAL A 232 7.83 -11.06 4.43
C VAL A 232 8.22 -10.10 5.56
N TYR A 233 8.82 -8.96 5.22
CA TYR A 233 9.17 -7.91 6.17
C TYR A 233 7.97 -7.41 6.95
N VAL A 234 6.90 -7.00 6.25
CA VAL A 234 5.68 -6.48 6.87
C VAL A 234 5.04 -7.55 7.74
N SER A 235 5.02 -8.81 7.31
CA SER A 235 4.53 -9.92 8.14
C SER A 235 5.31 -10.06 9.44
N LEU A 236 6.64 -10.06 9.42
CA LEU A 236 7.43 -10.16 10.64
C LEU A 236 7.25 -8.94 11.56
N LEU A 237 7.20 -7.73 10.99
CA LEU A 237 6.91 -6.50 11.74
C LEU A 237 5.53 -6.57 12.41
N GLN A 238 4.50 -7.00 11.69
CA GLN A 238 3.14 -7.13 12.22
C GLN A 238 3.03 -8.28 13.23
N ALA A 239 3.73 -9.40 13.02
CA ALA A 239 3.83 -10.47 14.00
C ALA A 239 4.39 -9.96 15.32
N GLY A 240 5.51 -9.22 15.32
CA GLY A 240 6.05 -8.60 16.53
C GLY A 240 5.04 -7.67 17.22
N ARG A 241 4.32 -6.85 16.46
CA ARG A 241 3.26 -5.97 16.99
C ARG A 241 2.09 -6.75 17.60
N MET A 242 1.67 -7.86 16.99
CA MET A 242 0.62 -8.73 17.53
C MET A 242 1.09 -9.44 18.80
N MET A 243 2.35 -9.90 18.83
CA MET A 243 2.96 -10.49 20.01
C MET A 243 2.97 -9.52 21.20
N GLU A 244 3.26 -8.24 20.98
CA GLU A 244 3.16 -7.21 22.03
C GLU A 244 1.73 -7.09 22.57
N ARG A 245 0.73 -7.01 21.68
CA ARG A 245 -0.69 -6.91 22.09
C ARG A 245 -1.16 -8.14 22.88
N LEU A 246 -0.65 -9.31 22.54
CA LEU A 246 -0.96 -10.59 23.18
C LEU A 246 -0.11 -10.85 24.43
N GLY A 247 0.77 -9.92 24.83
CA GLY A 247 1.61 -10.06 26.02
C GLY A 247 2.61 -11.22 25.92
N ARG A 248 3.14 -11.51 24.72
CA ARG A 248 4.16 -12.55 24.53
C ARG A 248 5.50 -12.15 25.17
N PRO A 249 6.39 -13.11 25.47
CA PRO A 249 7.69 -12.82 26.08
C PRO A 249 8.52 -11.82 25.26
N PRO A 250 9.07 -10.75 25.89
CA PRO A 250 9.78 -9.70 25.16
C PRO A 250 10.94 -10.16 24.29
N ASP A 251 11.70 -11.17 24.72
CA ASP A 251 12.85 -11.67 23.97
C ASP A 251 12.43 -12.32 22.65
N LEU A 252 11.25 -12.97 22.61
CA LEU A 252 10.68 -13.49 21.37
C LEU A 252 10.30 -12.35 20.42
N ILE A 253 9.68 -11.29 20.95
CA ILE A 253 9.27 -10.13 20.16
C ILE A 253 10.47 -9.43 19.53
N LEU A 254 11.52 -9.20 20.31
CA LEU A 254 12.77 -8.61 19.85
C LEU A 254 13.46 -9.48 18.79
N ALA A 255 13.43 -10.81 18.96
CA ALA A 255 13.94 -11.73 17.94
C ALA A 255 13.14 -11.66 16.63
N THR A 256 11.81 -11.55 16.68
CA THR A 256 10.97 -11.35 15.49
C THR A 256 11.26 -10.02 14.80
N TYR A 257 11.45 -8.93 15.54
CA TYR A 257 11.87 -7.65 14.94
C TYR A 257 13.28 -7.70 14.34
N ALA A 258 14.20 -8.46 14.95
CA ALA A 258 15.53 -8.69 14.38
C ALA A 258 15.44 -9.49 13.05
N GLN A 259 14.56 -10.49 12.98
CA GLN A 259 14.29 -11.21 11.73
C GLN A 259 13.72 -10.28 10.64
N ALA A 260 12.78 -9.40 10.99
CA ALA A 260 12.25 -8.40 10.05
C ALA A 260 13.39 -7.51 9.52
N SER A 261 14.21 -6.96 10.43
CA SER A 261 15.36 -6.12 10.06
C SER A 261 16.36 -6.86 9.18
N ALA A 262 16.58 -8.15 9.41
CA ALA A 262 17.46 -8.97 8.57
C ALA A 262 16.85 -9.27 7.19
N ALA A 263 15.52 -9.41 7.08
CA ALA A 263 14.85 -9.67 5.82
C ALA A 263 14.97 -8.50 4.84
N VAL A 264 14.87 -7.26 5.33
CA VAL A 264 15.09 -6.04 4.54
C VAL A 264 15.93 -5.03 5.34
N PRO A 265 17.27 -5.10 5.27
CA PRO A 265 18.16 -4.24 6.06
C PRO A 265 18.00 -2.73 5.84
N GLY A 266 17.41 -2.32 4.71
CA GLY A 266 17.12 -0.92 4.39
C GLY A 266 15.87 -0.35 5.08
N ARG A 267 15.12 -1.14 5.86
CA ARG A 267 13.86 -0.73 6.50
C ARG A 267 14.04 -0.44 7.99
N ALA A 268 13.70 0.76 8.43
CA ALA A 268 13.91 1.21 9.80
C ALA A 268 12.79 0.84 10.80
N GLU A 269 11.60 0.43 10.33
CA GLU A 269 10.41 0.31 11.19
C GLU A 269 10.53 -0.77 12.27
N ALA A 270 11.16 -1.91 11.94
CA ALA A 270 11.42 -2.99 12.88
C ALA A 270 12.46 -2.60 13.94
N ALA A 271 13.53 -1.90 13.55
CA ALA A 271 14.53 -1.37 14.48
C ALA A 271 13.92 -0.34 15.44
N HIS A 272 13.06 0.54 14.92
CA HIS A 272 12.29 1.50 15.71
C HIS A 272 11.36 0.78 16.72
N ALA A 273 10.58 -0.20 16.27
CA ALA A 273 9.68 -0.95 17.15
C ALA A 273 10.45 -1.68 18.26
N ALA A 274 11.58 -2.31 17.93
CA ALA A 274 12.46 -2.96 18.89
C ALA A 274 13.07 -1.96 19.91
N SER A 275 13.55 -0.81 19.42
CA SER A 275 14.11 0.24 20.27
C SER A 275 13.10 0.80 21.27
N ARG A 276 11.86 1.03 20.82
CA ARG A 276 10.73 1.44 21.67
C ARG A 276 10.40 0.39 22.73
N LEU A 277 10.30 -0.88 22.34
CA LEU A 277 10.02 -1.96 23.28
C LEU A 277 11.10 -2.04 24.37
N CYS A 278 12.38 -2.00 23.97
CA CYS A 278 13.50 -1.95 24.90
C CYS A 278 13.41 -0.77 25.86
N ARG A 279 13.06 0.42 25.39
CA ARG A 279 12.87 1.61 26.24
C ARG A 279 11.80 1.39 27.31
N VAL A 280 10.64 0.87 26.91
CA VAL A 280 9.52 0.58 27.84
C VAL A 280 9.91 -0.47 28.88
N LEU A 281 10.79 -1.40 28.52
CA LEU A 281 11.30 -2.45 29.40
C LEU A 281 12.57 -2.06 30.17
N PHE A 282 13.00 -0.79 30.12
CA PHE A 282 14.21 -0.29 30.75
C PHE A 282 15.51 -0.98 30.26
N ARG A 283 15.48 -1.63 29.09
CA ARG A 283 16.63 -2.30 28.44
C ARG A 283 17.38 -1.33 27.53
N TYR A 284 17.77 -0.19 28.08
CA TYR A 284 18.24 0.96 27.30
C TYR A 284 19.44 0.66 26.41
N ALA A 285 20.42 -0.12 26.91
CA ALA A 285 21.61 -0.47 26.13
C ALA A 285 21.28 -1.31 24.90
N GLN A 286 20.33 -2.25 25.04
CA GLN A 286 19.82 -3.03 23.92
C GLN A 286 19.04 -2.14 22.96
N GLY A 287 18.15 -1.27 23.47
CA GLY A 287 17.34 -0.35 22.68
C GLY A 287 18.16 0.61 21.82
N ARG A 288 19.27 1.13 22.37
CA ARG A 288 20.27 1.92 21.65
C ARG A 288 20.93 1.09 20.55
N SER A 289 21.45 -0.10 20.90
CA SER A 289 22.20 -0.98 20.00
C SER A 289 21.36 -1.43 18.79
N VAL A 290 20.07 -1.76 18.98
CA VAL A 290 19.20 -2.18 17.87
C VAL A 290 18.82 -1.03 16.93
N ALA A 291 18.76 0.22 17.42
CA ALA A 291 18.42 1.37 16.60
C ALA A 291 19.62 1.93 15.82
N GLU A 292 20.82 1.88 16.39
CA GLU A 292 22.04 2.51 15.85
C GLU A 292 22.30 2.19 14.37
N PRO A 293 22.20 0.94 13.88
CA PRO A 293 22.48 0.61 12.47
C PRO A 293 21.45 1.17 11.48
N ALA A 294 20.24 1.50 11.96
CA ALA A 294 19.16 1.99 11.11
C ALA A 294 19.05 3.53 11.11
N LEU A 295 19.84 4.23 11.93
CA LEU A 295 19.87 5.69 11.95
C LEU A 295 20.37 6.25 10.61
N GLY A 296 19.64 7.22 10.06
CA GLY A 296 20.00 7.88 8.81
C GLY A 296 19.68 7.11 7.54
N LEU A 297 19.07 5.92 7.64
CA LEU A 297 18.49 5.27 6.46
C LEU A 297 17.45 6.20 5.82
N PRO A 298 17.45 6.38 4.49
CA PRO A 298 16.38 7.09 3.81
C PRO A 298 15.12 6.21 3.80
N ALA A 299 13.94 6.83 3.83
CA ALA A 299 12.70 6.11 3.57
C ALA A 299 12.78 5.50 2.15
N PRO A 300 12.53 4.19 1.99
CA PRO A 300 12.61 3.57 0.67
C PRO A 300 11.57 4.17 -0.27
N ALA A 301 12.00 4.47 -1.50
CA ALA A 301 11.12 5.03 -2.54
C ALA A 301 10.03 4.03 -2.96
N GLU A 302 10.35 2.73 -2.92
CA GLU A 302 9.45 1.64 -3.27
C GLU A 302 9.49 0.62 -2.11
N GLY A 303 8.43 0.61 -1.30
CA GLY A 303 8.30 -0.32 -0.18
C GLY A 303 6.85 -0.45 0.26
N LEU A 304 6.49 -1.60 0.83
CA LEU A 304 5.12 -1.85 1.26
C LEU A 304 4.85 -1.20 2.62
N PHE A 305 3.85 -0.32 2.70
CA PHE A 305 3.40 0.38 3.91
C PHE A 305 4.54 1.08 4.67
N VAL A 306 5.35 1.87 3.96
CA VAL A 306 6.48 2.61 4.55
C VAL A 306 5.97 3.69 5.50
N GLU A 307 6.46 3.68 6.74
CA GLU A 307 6.11 4.67 7.77
C GLU A 307 7.15 5.81 7.78
N SER A 308 7.01 6.76 6.85
CA SER A 308 8.00 7.81 6.58
C SER A 308 8.43 8.63 7.81
N TRP A 309 7.52 8.83 8.77
CA TRP A 309 7.80 9.56 10.01
C TRP A 309 8.88 8.88 10.88
N ILE A 310 9.03 7.54 10.79
CA ILE A 310 10.06 6.79 11.52
C ILE A 310 11.47 7.19 11.04
N TYR A 311 11.63 7.33 9.73
CA TYR A 311 12.88 7.73 9.08
C TYR A 311 13.17 9.21 9.34
N ALA A 312 12.13 10.05 9.32
CA ALA A 312 12.24 11.49 9.52
C ALA A 312 12.69 11.85 10.94
N TYR A 313 12.08 11.22 11.97
CA TYR A 313 12.39 11.55 13.37
C TYR A 313 12.13 10.43 14.37
N GLY A 314 11.22 9.49 14.09
CA GLY A 314 10.77 8.49 15.07
C GLY A 314 11.89 7.60 15.60
N LEU A 315 12.77 7.09 14.72
CA LEU A 315 13.90 6.26 15.16
C LEU A 315 14.93 7.07 15.97
N TYR A 316 15.20 8.31 15.58
CA TYR A 316 16.09 9.21 16.32
C TYR A 316 15.57 9.48 17.72
N ASP A 317 14.26 9.62 17.89
CA ASP A 317 13.62 9.81 19.19
C ASP A 317 13.86 8.64 20.14
N GLU A 318 13.52 7.43 19.67
CA GLU A 318 13.70 6.20 20.45
C GLU A 318 15.18 5.96 20.78
N PHE A 319 16.08 6.20 19.82
CA PHE A 319 17.52 6.13 20.06
C PHE A 319 17.98 7.15 21.09
N ALA A 320 17.52 8.41 21.01
CA ALA A 320 17.96 9.48 21.88
C ALA A 320 17.62 9.19 23.36
N VAL A 321 16.39 8.71 23.62
CA VAL A 321 15.97 8.38 24.99
C VAL A 321 16.75 7.19 25.53
N ASN A 322 16.96 6.15 24.72
CA ASN A 322 17.79 5.00 25.11
C ASN A 322 19.25 5.43 25.39
N ALA A 323 19.83 6.26 24.54
CA ALA A 323 21.19 6.77 24.70
C ALA A 323 21.36 7.59 25.99
N TYR A 324 20.39 8.44 26.32
CA TYR A 324 20.40 9.22 27.56
C TYR A 324 20.51 8.32 28.80
N TRP A 325 19.64 7.31 28.90
CA TRP A 325 19.62 6.41 30.05
C TRP A 325 20.83 5.45 30.11
N CYS A 326 21.60 5.34 29.03
CA CYS A 326 22.91 4.67 29.01
C CYS A 326 24.09 5.59 29.36
N GLY A 327 23.86 6.85 29.73
CA GLY A 327 24.91 7.84 29.96
C GLY A 327 25.60 8.34 28.68
N ARG A 328 25.08 8.00 27.50
CA ARG A 328 25.58 8.48 26.20
C ARG A 328 24.92 9.82 25.84
N HIS A 329 25.08 10.81 26.72
CA HIS A 329 24.38 12.10 26.61
C HIS A 329 24.71 12.86 25.31
N ARG A 330 25.95 12.75 24.79
CA ARG A 330 26.32 13.35 23.50
C ARG A 330 25.47 12.79 22.36
N GLU A 331 25.29 11.48 22.32
CA GLU A 331 24.51 10.82 21.26
C GLU A 331 23.02 11.14 21.37
N CYS A 332 22.49 11.25 22.59
CA CYS A 332 21.13 11.73 22.81
C CYS A 332 20.94 13.13 22.20
N LEU A 333 21.86 14.06 22.49
CA LEU A 333 21.84 15.42 21.96
C LEU A 333 21.92 15.42 20.42
N ASP A 334 22.88 14.67 19.85
CA ASP A 334 23.09 14.61 18.40
C ASP A 334 21.87 14.03 17.67
N ALA A 335 21.25 12.98 18.21
CA ALA A 335 20.04 12.39 17.64
C ALA A 335 18.84 13.35 17.68
N CYS A 336 18.65 14.07 18.79
CA CYS A 336 17.60 15.10 18.88
C CYS A 336 17.83 16.24 17.88
N LEU A 337 19.08 16.70 17.73
CA LEU A 337 19.44 17.73 16.75
C LEU A 337 19.15 17.27 15.32
N ARG A 338 19.55 16.03 14.98
CA ARG A 338 19.28 15.44 13.65
C ARG A 338 17.78 15.38 13.35
N ALA A 339 16.98 14.91 14.30
CA ALA A 339 15.53 14.86 14.14
C ALA A 339 14.94 16.26 13.87
N LEU A 340 15.31 17.26 14.68
CA LEU A 340 14.80 18.63 14.54
C LEU A 340 15.29 19.32 13.25
N GLN A 341 16.53 19.09 12.82
CA GLN A 341 17.09 19.64 11.58
C GLN A 341 16.29 19.24 10.34
N GLY A 342 15.66 18.05 10.35
CA GLY A 342 14.82 17.58 9.26
C GLY A 342 13.53 18.39 9.06
N GLY A 343 13.11 19.19 10.06
CA GLY A 343 11.91 20.03 9.96
C GLY A 343 10.58 19.26 9.89
N GLN A 344 10.61 17.94 10.03
CA GLN A 344 9.45 17.04 9.90
C GLN A 344 8.89 16.58 11.26
N VAL A 345 9.51 16.99 12.37
CA VAL A 345 8.97 16.74 13.72
C VAL A 345 7.69 17.56 13.89
N PRO A 346 6.55 16.97 14.30
CA PRO A 346 5.33 17.72 14.57
C PRO A 346 5.53 18.76 15.68
N GLU A 347 4.90 19.93 15.57
CA GLU A 347 5.05 21.03 16.53
C GLU A 347 4.72 20.60 17.98
N ALA A 348 3.72 19.74 18.15
CA ALA A 348 3.34 19.18 19.45
C ALA A 348 4.48 18.39 20.13
N GLU A 349 5.39 17.80 19.34
CA GLU A 349 6.51 17.00 19.83
C GLU A 349 7.79 17.83 20.04
N HIS A 350 7.90 19.04 19.47
CA HIS A 350 9.12 19.88 19.55
C HIS A 350 9.56 20.12 20.98
N ARG A 351 8.61 20.44 21.87
CA ARG A 351 8.90 20.70 23.30
C ARG A 351 9.58 19.51 23.96
N ARG A 352 9.20 18.28 23.59
CA ARG A 352 9.76 17.06 24.15
C ARG A 352 11.19 16.82 23.66
N PHE A 353 11.47 17.04 22.37
CA PHE A 353 12.83 16.98 21.84
C PHE A 353 13.75 18.01 22.48
N LEU A 354 13.30 19.27 22.62
CA LEU A 354 14.06 20.32 23.28
C LEU A 354 14.34 20.00 24.76
N ALA A 355 13.37 19.40 25.46
CA ALA A 355 13.57 18.94 26.83
C ALA A 355 14.62 17.83 26.91
N ASN A 356 14.57 16.82 26.03
CA ASN A 356 15.58 15.76 25.95
C ASN A 356 16.98 16.31 25.69
N MET A 357 17.11 17.28 24.77
CA MET A 357 18.38 17.97 24.52
C MET A 357 18.90 18.69 25.75
N ARG A 358 18.03 19.39 26.49
CA ARG A 358 18.41 20.08 27.72
C ARG A 358 18.89 19.10 28.77
N PHE A 359 18.17 18.00 28.99
CA PHE A 359 18.61 16.95 29.92
C PHE A 359 19.98 16.38 29.53
N ALA A 360 20.22 16.14 28.25
CA ALA A 360 21.52 15.68 27.77
C ALA A 360 22.63 16.71 27.99
N LEU A 361 22.37 18.00 27.70
CA LEU A 361 23.32 19.09 27.91
C LEU A 361 23.71 19.25 29.38
N ASP A 362 22.75 19.19 30.30
CA ASP A 362 22.98 19.30 31.74
C ASP A 362 23.88 18.19 32.30
N ARG A 363 24.04 17.09 31.55
CA ARG A 363 24.87 15.93 31.91
C ARG A 363 26.20 15.86 31.17
N LEU A 364 26.45 16.76 30.23
CA LEU A 364 27.72 16.84 29.50
C LEU A 364 28.74 17.68 30.29
N PRO A 365 30.03 17.33 30.23
CA PRO A 365 31.06 18.19 30.79
C PRO A 365 31.06 19.54 30.07
N PRO A 366 31.42 20.65 30.75
CA PRO A 366 31.58 21.94 30.10
C PRO A 366 32.59 21.82 28.95
N ALA A 367 32.33 22.55 27.86
CA ALA A 367 33.26 22.58 26.74
C ALA A 367 34.63 23.08 27.21
N PRO A 368 35.74 22.46 26.76
CA PRO A 368 37.09 22.83 27.17
C PRO A 368 37.49 24.24 26.73
#